data_AF-A0A954E3P3-F1
#
_entry.id   AF-A0A954E3P3-F1
#
_cell.length_a   1.000
_cell.length_b   1.000
_cell.length_c   1.000
_cell.angle_alpha   90.00
_cell.angle_beta   90.00
_cell.angle_gamma   90.00
#
_symmetry.space_group_name_H-M   'P 1'
#
loop_
_entity.id
_entity.type
_entity.pdbx_description
1 polymer ?
#
loop_
_entity_poly.entity_id
_entity_poly.type
_entity_poly.pdbx_seq_one_letter_code
_entity_poly.pdbx_strand_id
1 'polypeptide(L)'
;MATTFQESTENQSWLKCRLDKGMFTDERAVTYPPEGAIQKSVFVPATVVEMLGDHNGRVRVRIVVRDGRTFAVLPSANRDIVSVIRDQDVSNE
;
A
#
# COMPACT_ATOMS: atom_id res chain seq x y z
N MET A 1 7.55 -0.18 -35.05
CA MET A 1 8.45 -0.18 -33.88
C MET A 1 7.64 0.32 -32.69
N ALA A 2 7.06 -0.58 -31.90
CA ALA A 2 6.39 -0.23 -30.66
C ALA A 2 7.18 -0.93 -29.57
N THR A 3 8.03 -0.17 -28.87
CA THR A 3 8.69 -0.64 -27.67
C THR A 3 7.61 -0.70 -26.59
N THR A 4 6.91 -1.83 -26.53
CA THR A 4 6.06 -2.16 -25.40
C THR A 4 6.98 -2.25 -24.19
N PHE A 5 6.93 -1.23 -23.34
CA PHE A 5 7.45 -1.34 -21.99
C PHE A 5 6.61 -2.43 -21.32
N GLN A 6 7.17 -3.65 -21.25
CA GLN A 6 6.70 -4.62 -20.28
C GLN A 6 7.03 -4.02 -18.92
N GLU A 7 6.12 -3.21 -18.39
CA GLU A 7 6.06 -2.91 -16.96
C GLU A 7 5.98 -4.26 -16.28
N SER A 8 7.11 -4.73 -15.74
CA SER A 8 7.18 -5.95 -14.97
C SER A 8 6.20 -5.82 -13.82
N THR A 9 5.04 -6.47 -13.95
CA THR A 9 3.96 -6.56 -12.95
C THR A 9 4.39 -7.34 -11.71
N GLU A 10 5.68 -7.63 -11.54
CA GLU A 10 6.15 -8.78 -10.77
C GLU A 10 6.59 -8.47 -9.33
N ASN A 11 6.41 -7.24 -8.82
CA ASN A 11 6.74 -6.94 -7.41
C ASN A 11 5.66 -6.08 -6.72
N GLN A 12 4.40 -6.31 -7.07
CA GLN A 12 3.28 -5.81 -6.29
C GLN A 12 3.00 -6.79 -5.15
N SER A 13 2.97 -6.29 -3.93
CA SER A 13 2.57 -7.05 -2.75
C SER A 13 1.41 -6.35 -2.07
N TRP A 14 0.65 -7.10 -1.31
CA TRP A 14 -0.39 -6.56 -0.46
C TRP A 14 0.19 -6.14 0.89
N LEU A 15 -0.07 -4.91 1.31
CA LEU A 15 0.25 -4.43 2.65
C LEU A 15 -1.05 -4.30 3.45
N LYS A 16 -1.14 -5.01 4.57
CA LYS A 16 -2.23 -4.88 5.54
C LYS A 16 -2.23 -3.48 6.13
N CYS A 17 -3.39 -2.85 6.13
CA CYS A 17 -3.56 -1.48 6.58
C CYS A 17 -4.96 -1.28 7.12
N ARG A 18 -5.14 -0.20 7.89
CA ARG A 18 -6.47 0.27 8.22
C ARG A 18 -7.00 1.11 7.08
N LEU A 19 -8.19 0.80 6.60
CA LEU A 19 -8.87 1.55 5.56
C LEU A 19 -9.97 2.40 6.21
N ASP A 20 -9.90 3.70 5.97
CA ASP A 20 -10.90 4.65 6.39
C ASP A 20 -11.54 5.29 5.15
N LYS A 21 -12.80 5.76 5.29
CA LYS A 21 -13.52 6.41 4.19
C LYS A 21 -12.78 7.69 3.79
N GLY A 22 -12.40 7.79 2.52
CA GLY A 22 -11.81 9.01 1.96
C GLY A 22 -12.81 10.16 1.89
N MET A 23 -12.32 11.38 1.66
CA MET A 23 -13.18 12.55 1.40
C MET A 23 -13.92 12.41 0.05
N PHE A 24 -13.38 11.62 -0.88
CA PHE A 24 -13.95 11.33 -2.20
C PHE A 24 -14.32 9.84 -2.31
N THR A 25 -15.32 9.53 -3.15
CA THR A 25 -15.87 8.17 -3.29
C THR A 25 -14.87 7.20 -3.94
N ASP A 26 -14.00 7.74 -4.78
CA ASP A 26 -12.99 7.04 -5.58
C ASP A 26 -11.62 6.92 -4.89
N GLU A 27 -11.49 7.45 -3.67
CA GLU A 27 -10.27 7.38 -2.87
C GLU A 27 -10.52 6.75 -1.49
N ARG A 28 -9.47 6.16 -0.94
CA ARG A 28 -9.47 5.57 0.40
C ARG A 28 -8.29 6.07 1.20
N ALA A 29 -8.54 6.37 2.47
CA ALA A 29 -7.48 6.67 3.41
C ALA A 29 -6.86 5.34 3.87
N VAL A 30 -5.61 5.11 3.49
CA VAL A 30 -4.80 3.97 3.93
C VAL A 30 -3.94 4.42 5.10
N THR A 31 -4.11 3.79 6.24
CA THR A 31 -3.31 4.05 7.44
C THR A 31 -2.40 2.85 7.74
N TYR A 32 -1.09 3.11 7.79
CA TYR A 32 -0.07 2.13 8.11
C TYR A 32 0.92 2.66 9.17
N PRO A 33 1.36 1.85 10.15
CA PRO A 33 0.82 0.52 10.50
C PRO A 33 -0.68 0.57 10.84
N PRO A 34 -1.41 -0.56 10.71
CA PRO A 34 -2.85 -0.60 11.02
C PRO A 34 -3.15 -0.32 12.50
N GLU A 35 -2.16 -0.53 13.37
CA GLU A 35 -2.22 -0.31 14.81
C GLU A 35 -0.90 0.29 15.32
N GLY A 36 -0.97 1.06 16.40
CA GLY A 36 0.22 1.60 17.09
C GLY A 36 0.19 3.11 17.29
N ALA A 37 1.22 3.63 17.98
CA ALA A 37 1.31 5.05 18.34
C ALA A 37 1.76 5.96 17.20
N ILE A 38 2.49 5.42 16.22
CA ILE A 38 2.98 6.15 15.04
C ILE A 38 2.31 5.54 13.82
N GLN A 39 1.32 6.24 13.27
CA GLN A 39 0.60 5.82 12.07
C GLN A 39 0.73 6.90 11.00
N LYS A 40 0.89 6.48 9.76
CA LYS A 40 0.87 7.37 8.59
C LYS A 40 -0.34 7.04 7.75
N SER A 41 -1.17 8.05 7.52
CA SER A 41 -2.36 7.97 6.67
C SER A 41 -2.09 8.65 5.34
N VAL A 42 -2.41 7.98 4.24
CA VAL A 42 -2.27 8.51 2.88
C VAL A 42 -3.52 8.16 2.07
N PHE A 43 -3.87 9.00 1.11
CA PHE A 43 -4.96 8.71 0.20
C PHE A 43 -4.44 7.95 -1.02
N VAL A 44 -5.14 6.88 -1.37
CA VAL A 44 -4.87 6.08 -2.57
C VAL A 44 -6.17 5.82 -3.32
N PRO A 45 -6.11 5.49 -4.63
CA PRO A 45 -7.29 5.10 -5.38
C PRO A 45 -8.00 3.89 -4.74
N ALA A 46 -9.33 3.87 -4.78
CA ALA A 46 -10.11 2.74 -4.28
C ALA A 46 -9.84 1.44 -5.06
N THR A 47 -9.32 1.52 -6.29
CA THR A 47 -9.03 0.36 -7.17
C THR A 47 -7.81 -0.44 -6.74
N VAL A 48 -6.94 0.13 -5.91
CA VAL A 48 -5.70 -0.52 -5.44
C VAL A 48 -5.79 -0.97 -3.99
N VAL A 49 -6.99 -0.91 -3.40
CA VAL A 49 -7.25 -1.40 -2.05
C VAL A 49 -8.31 -2.49 -2.07
N GLU A 50 -8.24 -3.37 -1.08
CA GLU A 50 -9.23 -4.40 -0.85
C GLU A 50 -9.69 -4.32 0.62
N MET A 51 -11.00 -4.17 0.81
CA MET A 51 -11.61 -4.20 2.14
C MET A 51 -11.84 -5.64 2.56
N LEU A 52 -11.31 -6.01 3.72
CA LEU A 52 -11.47 -7.33 4.33
C LEU A 52 -12.46 -7.31 5.52
N GLY A 53 -12.84 -6.11 5.99
CA GLY A 53 -13.80 -5.89 7.08
C GLY A 53 -14.08 -4.41 7.31
N ASP A 54 -14.71 -4.06 8.44
CA ASP A 54 -15.31 -2.73 8.69
C ASP A 54 -14.29 -1.57 8.65
N HIS A 55 -13.03 -1.84 8.97
CA HIS A 55 -11.90 -0.88 8.82
C HIS A 55 -10.59 -1.58 8.45
N ASN A 56 -10.63 -2.89 8.22
CA ASN A 56 -9.45 -3.69 7.91
C ASN A 56 -9.38 -3.95 6.42
N GLY A 57 -8.20 -3.77 5.85
CA GLY A 57 -7.98 -4.08 4.45
C GLY A 57 -6.52 -4.23 4.11
N ARG A 58 -6.27 -4.22 2.81
CA ARG A 58 -4.92 -4.25 2.26
C ARG A 58 -4.84 -3.33 1.06
N VAL A 59 -3.66 -2.74 0.86
CA VAL A 59 -3.35 -1.90 -0.30
C VAL A 59 -2.27 -2.58 -1.14
N ARG A 60 -2.40 -2.53 -2.48
CA ARG A 60 -1.33 -2.94 -3.39
C ARG A 60 -0.20 -1.94 -3.31
N VAL A 61 0.98 -2.41 -2.93
CA VAL A 61 2.19 -1.60 -2.80
C VAL A 61 3.31 -2.22 -3.59
N ARG A 62 4.31 -1.41 -3.91
CA ARG A 62 5.60 -1.93 -4.38
C ARG A 62 6.53 -2.09 -3.19
N ILE A 63 7.09 -3.28 -3.01
CA ILE A 63 8.08 -3.54 -1.97
C ILE A 63 9.48 -3.20 -2.47
N VAL A 64 10.24 -2.49 -1.64
CA VAL A 64 11.64 -2.14 -1.86
C VAL A 64 12.42 -2.53 -0.62
N VAL A 65 13.45 -3.35 -0.79
CA VAL A 65 14.37 -3.69 0.30
C VAL A 65 15.65 -2.88 0.11
N ARG A 66 16.03 -2.11 1.14
CA ARG A 66 17.28 -1.35 1.18
C ARG A 66 17.91 -1.45 2.56
N ASP A 67 19.21 -1.71 2.61
CA ASP A 67 19.98 -1.76 3.87
C ASP A 67 19.37 -2.74 4.90
N GLY A 68 18.83 -3.87 4.43
CA GLY A 68 18.16 -4.87 5.27
C GLY A 68 16.79 -4.44 5.81
N ARG A 69 16.24 -3.31 5.35
CA ARG A 69 14.91 -2.80 5.73
C ARG A 69 13.95 -2.89 4.56
N THR A 70 12.72 -3.30 4.87
CA THR A 70 11.62 -3.38 3.91
C THR A 70 10.82 -2.09 3.92
N PHE A 71 10.60 -1.52 2.74
CA PHE A 71 9.81 -0.34 2.51
C PHE A 71 8.67 -0.65 1.56
N ALA A 72 7.50 -0.12 1.84
CA ALA A 72 6.35 -0.18 0.96
C ALA A 72 6.13 1.19 0.33
N VAL A 73 6.09 1.23 -0.99
CA VAL A 73 5.74 2.41 -1.77
C VAL A 73 4.24 2.35 -2.04
N LEU A 74 3.50 3.28 -1.44
CA LEU A 74 2.06 3.40 -1.62
C LEU A 74 1.75 4.04 -2.97
N PRO A 75 0.70 3.56 -3.65
CA PRO A 75 0.22 4.11 -4.92
C PRO A 75 -0.58 5.42 -4.70
N SER A 76 -0.04 6.35 -3.89
CA SER A 76 -0.58 7.70 -3.72
C SER A 76 -0.04 8.63 -4.81
N ALA A 77 -0.69 9.78 -5.02
CA ALA A 77 -0.21 10.80 -5.96
C ALA A 77 1.25 11.24 -5.68
N ASN A 78 1.64 11.26 -4.40
CA ASN A 78 2.98 11.63 -3.94
C ASN A 78 3.94 10.43 -3.83
N ARG A 79 3.51 9.21 -4.16
CA ARG A 79 4.29 7.96 -4.00
C ARG A 79 4.88 7.82 -2.61
N ASP A 80 4.04 7.99 -1.60
CA ASP A 80 4.45 7.92 -0.20
C ASP A 80 5.15 6.59 0.11
N ILE A 81 6.20 6.67 0.91
CA ILE A 81 6.96 5.50 1.35
C ILE A 81 6.72 5.32 2.84
N VAL A 82 6.42 4.08 3.25
CA VAL A 82 6.36 3.66 4.64
C VAL A 82 7.37 2.55 4.89
N SER A 83 8.02 2.59 6.04
CA SER A 83 8.83 1.47 6.52
C SER A 83 7.91 0.37 6.98
N VAL A 84 8.05 -0.84 6.43
CA VAL A 84 7.29 -2.01 6.88
C VAL A 84 7.85 -2.42 8.25
N ILE A 85 7.00 -2.37 9.27
CA ILE A 85 7.41 -2.65 10.65
C ILE A 85 7.30 -4.14 10.94
N ARG A 86 6.27 -4.81 10.39
CA ARG A 86 6.02 -6.23 10.58
C ARG A 86 5.97 -6.92 9.22
N ASP A 87 6.82 -7.92 9.04
CA ASP A 87 6.88 -8.70 7.79
C ASP A 87 5.53 -9.37 7.45
N GLN A 88 4.80 -9.84 8.48
CA GLN A 88 3.44 -10.39 8.38
C GLN A 88 2.37 -9.43 7.83
N ASP A 89 2.67 -8.14 7.76
CA ASP A 89 1.78 -7.16 7.15
C ASP A 89 1.89 -7.21 5.62
N VAL A 90 2.97 -7.76 5.08
CA VAL A 90 3.20 -7.91 3.65
C VAL A 90 2.83 -9.33 3.22
N SER A 91 2.14 -9.45 2.09
CA SER A 91 1.84 -10.74 1.48
C SER A 91 2.01 -10.64 -0.03
N ASN A 92 2.75 -11.57 -0.62
CA ASN A 92 2.83 -11.69 -2.07
C ASN A 92 1.53 -12.35 -2.58
N GLU A 93 1.04 -11.89 -3.73
CA GLU A 93 -0.09 -12.51 -4.45
C GLU A 93 0.40 -13.73 -5.26
#